data_AF-A0A3L5TQ11-F1
#
_entry.id   AF-A0A3L5TQ11-F1
#
_cell.length_a   1.000
_cell.length_b   1.000
_cell.length_c   1.000
_cell.angle_alpha   90.00
_cell.angle_beta   90.00
_cell.angle_gamma   90.00
#
_symmetry.space_group_name_H-M   'P 1'
#
loop_
_entity.id
_entity.type
_entity.pdbx_description
1 polymer ?
#
loop_
_entity_poly.entity_id
_entity_poly.type
_entity_poly.pdbx_seq_one_letter_code
_entity_poly.pdbx_strand_id
1 'polypeptide(L)'
;MSWFDNVRNWHKAIQEHKDYPIHVIHYEDMQQNGIEEIRKLAKFLEKPYNEKLLKDIQDKCQFESMQKGKFYHKSHWKENTTGTGIYREGKVGGWKKVFTVAQNEKFDKLFQEKIADLNLDIKFSI
;
A
#
# COMPACT_ATOMS: atom_id res chain seq x y z
N MET A 1 -8.58 -10.68 14.06
CA MET A 1 -8.69 -10.71 12.59
C MET A 1 -7.28 -10.77 12.04
N SER A 2 -6.94 -11.80 11.27
CA SER A 2 -5.64 -11.92 10.61
C SER A 2 -5.59 -11.07 9.33
N TRP A 3 -4.38 -10.90 8.76
CA TRP A 3 -4.23 -10.26 7.45
C TRP A 3 -5.02 -11.02 6.36
N PHE A 4 -4.96 -12.36 6.37
CA PHE A 4 -5.69 -13.19 5.41
C PHE A 4 -7.20 -12.99 5.51
N ASP A 5 -7.74 -12.93 6.74
CA ASP A 5 -9.18 -12.70 6.95
C ASP A 5 -9.59 -11.34 6.40
N ASN A 6 -8.78 -10.29 6.62
CA ASN A 6 -9.06 -8.95 6.12
C ASN A 6 -9.10 -8.91 4.59
N VAL A 7 -8.09 -9.47 3.92
CA VAL A 7 -8.02 -9.52 2.45
C VAL A 7 -9.19 -10.31 1.87
N ARG A 8 -9.51 -11.47 2.46
CA ARG A 8 -10.66 -12.29 2.05
C ARG A 8 -11.99 -11.56 2.20
N ASN A 9 -12.20 -10.89 3.34
CA ASN A 9 -13.44 -10.17 3.61
C ASN A 9 -13.66 -9.03 2.61
N TRP A 10 -12.61 -8.26 2.30
CA TRP A 10 -12.69 -7.21 1.28
C TRP A 10 -12.90 -7.78 -0.13
N HIS A 11 -12.16 -8.83 -0.50
CA HIS A 11 -12.36 -9.49 -1.79
C HIS A 11 -13.80 -9.99 -1.96
N LYS A 12 -14.35 -10.65 -0.93
CA LYS A 12 -15.74 -11.09 -0.90
C LYS A 12 -16.71 -9.92 -1.03
N ALA A 13 -16.51 -8.85 -0.24
CA ALA A 13 -17.37 -7.67 -0.29
C ALA A 13 -17.39 -7.03 -1.69
N ILE A 14 -16.24 -6.93 -2.36
CA ILE A 14 -16.15 -6.41 -3.73
C ILE A 14 -16.92 -7.29 -4.74
N GLN A 15 -16.91 -8.60 -4.54
CA GLN A 15 -17.62 -9.53 -5.42
C GLN A 15 -19.14 -9.51 -5.19
N GLU A 16 -19.58 -9.40 -3.94
CA GLU A 16 -21.00 -9.42 -3.55
C GLU A 16 -21.70 -8.07 -3.78
N HIS A 17 -20.97 -6.96 -3.61
CA HIS A 17 -21.51 -5.59 -3.67
C HIS A 17 -21.03 -4.84 -4.92
N LYS A 18 -21.36 -5.38 -6.11
CA LYS A 18 -20.95 -4.81 -7.41
C LYS A 18 -21.55 -3.43 -7.70
N ASP A 19 -22.59 -3.06 -6.97
CA ASP A 19 -23.27 -1.77 -7.01
C ASP A 19 -22.53 -0.68 -6.21
N TYR A 20 -21.62 -1.06 -5.32
CA TYR A 20 -20.80 -0.11 -4.57
C TYR A 20 -19.46 0.13 -5.29
N PRO A 21 -19.15 1.38 -5.66
CA PRO A 21 -17.87 1.69 -6.28
C PRO A 21 -16.76 1.55 -5.23
N ILE A 22 -15.95 0.51 -5.36
CA ILE A 22 -14.76 0.27 -4.52
C ILE A 22 -13.52 0.32 -5.41
N HIS A 23 -12.58 1.20 -5.07
CA HIS A 23 -11.30 1.29 -5.75
C HIS A 23 -10.22 0.58 -4.94
N VAL A 24 -9.66 -0.49 -5.52
CA VAL A 24 -8.57 -1.25 -4.92
C VAL A 24 -7.25 -0.72 -5.45
N ILE A 25 -6.31 -0.48 -4.54
CA ILE A 25 -4.95 -0.03 -4.85
C ILE A 25 -3.96 -0.96 -4.14
N HIS A 26 -2.87 -1.32 -4.81
CA HIS A 26 -1.74 -2.02 -4.20
C HIS A 26 -0.63 -1.01 -3.89
N TYR A 27 0.01 -1.18 -2.73
CA TYR A 27 1.12 -0.32 -2.32
C TYR A 27 2.27 -0.40 -3.33
N GLU A 28 2.50 -1.59 -3.89
CA GLU A 28 3.56 -1.86 -4.85
C GLU A 28 3.34 -1.15 -6.18
N ASP A 29 2.10 -1.08 -6.67
CA ASP A 29 1.79 -0.34 -7.89
C ASP A 29 2.01 1.16 -7.71
N MET A 30 1.70 1.71 -6.53
CA MET A 30 1.98 3.12 -6.21
C MET A 30 3.49 3.42 -6.20
N GLN A 31 4.30 2.46 -5.77
CA GLN A 31 5.76 2.60 -5.74
C GLN A 31 6.37 2.44 -7.13
N GLN A 32 5.81 1.55 -7.96
CA GLN A 32 6.30 1.28 -9.31
C GLN A 32 5.87 2.37 -10.32
N ASN A 33 4.62 2.84 -10.25
CA ASN A 33 4.07 3.84 -11.16
C ASN A 33 3.03 4.75 -10.48
N GLY A 34 3.51 5.57 -9.54
CA GLY A 34 2.64 6.46 -8.75
C GLY A 34 1.76 7.41 -9.57
N ILE A 35 2.24 7.93 -10.71
CA ILE A 35 1.42 8.82 -11.58
C ILE A 35 0.20 8.07 -12.11
N GLU A 36 0.37 6.84 -12.56
CA GLU A 36 -0.75 6.05 -13.09
C GLU A 36 -1.76 5.69 -12.00
N GLU A 37 -1.30 5.34 -10.79
CA GLU A 37 -2.20 5.09 -9.67
C GLU A 37 -2.97 6.35 -9.24
N ILE A 38 -2.31 7.52 -9.19
CA ILE A 38 -2.99 8.80 -8.93
C ILE A 38 -4.03 9.10 -10.03
N ARG A 39 -3.70 8.80 -11.30
CA ARG A 39 -4.61 8.99 -12.43
C ARG A 39 -5.83 8.09 -12.32
N LYS A 40 -5.65 6.81 -11.99
CA LYS A 40 -6.75 5.86 -11.75
C LYS A 40 -7.65 6.33 -10.60
N LEU A 41 -7.05 6.78 -9.49
CA LEU A 41 -7.80 7.33 -8.36
C LEU A 41 -8.59 8.59 -8.74
N ALA A 42 -7.98 9.50 -9.50
CA ALA A 42 -8.66 10.72 -9.93
C ALA A 42 -9.86 10.43 -10.85
N LYS A 43 -9.73 9.45 -11.75
CA LYS A 43 -10.85 8.94 -12.57
C LYS A 43 -11.95 8.34 -11.70
N PHE A 44 -11.57 7.51 -10.72
CA PHE A 44 -12.53 6.90 -9.79
C PHE A 44 -13.29 7.93 -8.96
N LEU A 45 -12.62 9.01 -8.53
CA LEU A 45 -13.24 10.12 -7.79
C LEU A 45 -13.96 11.15 -8.69
N GLU A 46 -14.00 10.91 -10.01
CA GLU A 46 -14.56 11.81 -11.02
C GLU A 46 -14.00 13.25 -10.93
N LYS A 47 -12.69 13.37 -10.64
CA LYS A 47 -12.02 14.66 -10.55
C LYS A 47 -11.23 14.96 -11.82
N PRO A 48 -11.33 16.18 -12.37
CA PRO A 48 -10.48 16.59 -13.48
C PRO A 48 -9.02 16.66 -13.00
N TYR A 49 -8.10 16.27 -13.87
CA TYR A 49 -6.67 16.34 -13.62
C TYR A 49 -5.91 16.75 -14.88
N ASN A 50 -4.71 17.28 -14.68
CA ASN A 50 -3.74 17.49 -15.75
C ASN A 50 -2.37 16.97 -15.30
N GLU A 51 -1.44 16.82 -16.24
CA GLU A 51 -0.11 16.24 -15.95
C GLU A 51 0.68 17.03 -14.91
N LYS A 52 0.47 18.36 -14.82
CA LYS A 52 1.11 19.18 -13.77
C LYS A 52 0.57 18.80 -12.39
N LEU A 53 -0.75 18.71 -12.22
CA LEU A 53 -1.38 18.34 -10.96
C LEU A 53 -0.97 16.94 -10.52
N LEU A 54 -0.91 15.97 -11.45
CA LEU A 54 -0.49 14.60 -11.13
C LEU A 54 0.95 14.56 -10.58
N LYS A 55 1.87 15.30 -11.20
CA LYS A 55 3.26 15.43 -10.73
C LYS A 55 3.33 16.14 -9.38
N ASP A 56 2.62 17.27 -9.23
CA ASP A 56 2.57 18.02 -7.97
C ASP A 56 2.05 17.14 -6.80
N ILE A 57 1.07 16.28 -7.04
CA ILE A 57 0.57 15.30 -6.06
C ILE A 57 1.66 14.25 -5.78
N GLN A 58 2.23 13.63 -6.83
CA GLN A 58 3.25 12.60 -6.66
C GLN A 58 4.42 13.10 -5.82
N ASP A 59 4.93 14.30 -6.11
CA ASP A 59 6.08 14.90 -5.42
C ASP A 59 5.80 15.14 -3.94
N LYS A 60 4.58 15.60 -3.60
CA LYS A 60 4.14 15.81 -2.21
C LYS A 60 3.93 14.50 -1.46
N CYS A 61 3.47 13.47 -2.16
CA CYS A 61 3.20 12.14 -1.60
C CYS A 61 4.44 11.22 -1.59
N GLN A 62 5.60 11.67 -2.08
CA GLN A 62 6.84 10.91 -1.95
C GLN A 62 7.18 10.68 -0.48
N PHE A 63 7.76 9.52 -0.18
CA PHE A 63 8.12 9.13 1.19
C PHE A 63 9.01 10.18 1.87
N GLU A 64 10.03 10.68 1.17
CA GLU A 64 10.93 11.72 1.70
C GLU A 64 10.20 13.04 1.97
N SER A 65 9.29 13.43 1.08
CA SER A 65 8.47 14.64 1.23
C SER A 65 7.55 14.54 2.44
N MET A 66 6.87 13.39 2.61
CA MET A 66 6.00 13.13 3.76
C MET A 66 6.77 13.04 5.08
N GLN A 67 7.92 12.37 5.07
CA GLN A 67 8.79 12.24 6.24
C GLN A 67 9.31 13.62 6.70
N LYS A 68 9.72 14.48 5.76
CA LYS A 68 10.08 15.88 6.05
C LYS A 68 8.87 16.69 6.53
N GLY A 69 7.69 16.47 5.92
CA GLY A 69 6.42 17.11 6.29
C GLY A 69 5.97 16.88 7.73
N LYS A 70 6.36 15.75 8.34
CA LYS A 70 6.09 15.43 9.76
C LYS A 70 6.66 16.47 10.72
N PHE A 71 7.79 17.10 10.39
CA PHE A 71 8.40 18.12 11.24
C PHE A 71 7.59 19.45 11.23
N TYR A 72 6.75 19.66 10.21
CA TYR A 72 5.96 20.88 10.06
C TYR A 72 4.54 20.77 10.62
N HIS A 73 3.96 19.57 10.63
CA HIS A 73 2.64 19.31 11.22
C HIS A 73 2.81 18.52 12.52
N LYS A 74 2.46 19.11 13.67
CA LYS A 74 2.44 18.42 14.98
C LYS A 74 1.64 17.13 14.84
N SER A 75 2.30 15.99 14.71
CA SER A 75 1.61 14.71 14.65
C SER A 75 0.96 14.47 16.00
N HIS A 76 -0.36 14.24 16.03
CA HIS A 76 -1.09 13.91 17.26
C HIS A 76 -0.65 12.58 17.91
N TRP A 77 0.21 11.84 17.22
CA TRP A 77 0.84 10.61 17.70
C TRP A 77 1.95 10.96 18.70
N LYS A 78 1.71 10.70 19.99
CA LYS A 78 2.70 10.88 21.07
C LYS A 78 3.96 10.07 20.76
N GLU A 79 5.06 10.78 20.60
CA GLU A 79 6.40 10.25 20.34
C GLU A 79 6.94 9.57 21.60
N ASN A 80 6.75 8.25 21.72
CA ASN A 80 7.64 7.40 22.51
C ASN A 80 8.78 6.84 21.65
N THR A 81 8.99 7.40 20.45
CA THR A 81 9.94 6.89 19.47
C THR A 81 11.16 7.79 19.41
N THR A 82 12.22 7.41 20.10
CA THR A 82 13.57 7.80 19.70
C THR A 82 13.81 7.28 18.26
N GLY A 83 14.13 8.15 17.29
CA GLY A 83 14.39 7.76 15.88
C GLY A 83 13.44 8.38 14.83
N THR A 84 13.14 7.67 13.74
CA THR A 84 12.41 8.17 12.56
C THR A 84 10.88 8.27 12.71
N GLY A 85 10.33 7.91 13.88
CA GLY A 85 8.89 7.88 14.14
C GLY A 85 8.15 6.81 13.35
N ILE A 86 6.95 7.12 12.85
CA ILE A 86 6.11 6.20 12.05
C ILE A 86 6.67 5.90 10.65
N TYR A 87 7.63 6.70 10.18
CA TYR A 87 8.26 6.54 8.86
C TYR A 87 9.53 5.69 9.01
N ARG A 88 9.53 4.47 8.47
CA ARG A 88 10.69 3.56 8.58
C ARG A 88 11.59 3.59 7.34
N GLU A 89 11.12 3.03 6.23
CA GLU A 89 11.90 2.93 4.98
C GLU A 89 11.09 3.29 3.72
N GLY A 90 9.77 3.06 3.71
CA GLY A 90 8.91 3.41 2.57
C GLY A 90 9.23 2.67 1.28
N LYS A 91 9.75 1.45 1.37
CA LYS A 91 10.21 0.64 0.22
C LYS A 91 9.60 -0.74 0.23
N VAL A 92 9.29 -1.25 -0.96
CA VAL A 92 8.86 -2.64 -1.17
C VAL A 92 10.07 -3.57 -1.04
N GLY A 93 9.85 -4.78 -0.52
CA GLY A 93 10.89 -5.80 -0.39
C GLY A 93 11.73 -5.73 0.89
N GLY A 94 11.42 -4.82 1.82
CA GLY A 94 12.12 -4.72 3.11
C GLY A 94 12.07 -6.01 3.95
N TRP A 95 11.08 -6.87 3.72
CA TRP A 95 10.96 -8.19 4.36
C TRP A 95 12.16 -9.10 4.09
N LYS A 96 12.82 -8.97 2.92
CA LYS A 96 13.98 -9.80 2.53
C LYS A 96 15.17 -9.62 3.47
N LYS A 97 15.27 -8.48 4.16
CA LYS A 97 16.32 -8.22 5.15
C LYS A 97 16.04 -8.85 6.51
N VAL A 98 14.79 -9.24 6.77
CA VAL A 98 14.31 -9.67 8.09
C VAL A 98 14.03 -11.17 8.12
N PHE A 99 13.49 -11.72 7.03
CA PHE A 99 13.11 -13.12 6.94
C PHE A 99 14.34 -13.99 6.70
N THR A 100 14.48 -15.06 7.49
CA THR A 100 15.37 -16.17 7.12
C THR A 100 14.75 -17.00 6.00
N VAL A 101 15.55 -17.76 5.27
CA VAL A 101 15.07 -18.67 4.21
C VAL A 101 13.98 -19.62 4.74
N ALA A 102 14.21 -20.25 5.89
CA ALA A 102 13.24 -21.16 6.50
C ALA A 102 11.92 -20.48 6.91
N GLN A 103 11.98 -19.23 7.38
CA GLN A 103 10.78 -18.45 7.67
C GLN A 103 10.02 -18.10 6.40
N ASN A 104 10.73 -17.71 5.34
CA ASN A 104 10.12 -17.40 4.05
C ASN A 104 9.43 -18.63 3.45
N GLU A 105 10.09 -19.79 3.41
CA GLU A 105 9.48 -21.03 2.90
C GLU A 105 8.23 -21.44 3.67
N LYS A 106 8.23 -21.25 4.99
CA LYS A 106 7.05 -21.52 5.82
C LYS A 106 5.93 -20.52 5.52
N PHE A 107 6.26 -19.25 5.35
CA PHE A 107 5.29 -18.22 5.01
C PHE A 107 4.69 -18.46 3.62
N ASP A 108 5.51 -18.78 2.62
CA ASP A 108 5.06 -19.05 1.25
C ASP A 108 4.06 -20.21 1.20
N LYS A 109 4.33 -21.30 1.93
CA LYS A 109 3.39 -22.43 2.05
C LYS A 109 2.06 -22.00 2.67
N LEU A 110 2.11 -21.33 3.82
CA LEU A 110 0.91 -20.82 4.50
C LEU A 110 0.14 -19.84 3.62
N PHE A 111 0.85 -18.97 2.90
CA PHE A 111 0.27 -17.98 2.02
C PHE A 111 -0.52 -18.67 0.89
N GLN A 112 0.10 -19.62 0.19
CA GLN A 112 -0.58 -20.38 -0.87
C GLN A 112 -1.82 -21.10 -0.34
N GLU A 113 -1.73 -21.79 0.81
CA GLU A 113 -2.89 -22.44 1.44
C GLU A 113 -4.03 -21.46 1.77
N LYS A 114 -3.70 -20.20 2.09
CA LYS A 114 -4.64 -19.20 2.60
C LYS A 114 -5.16 -18.23 1.55
N ILE A 115 -4.66 -18.20 0.32
CA ILE A 115 -5.14 -17.24 -0.71
C ILE A 115 -5.31 -17.86 -2.11
N ALA A 116 -4.88 -19.10 -2.36
CA ALA A 116 -4.91 -19.69 -3.72
C ALA A 116 -6.26 -19.60 -4.46
N ASP A 117 -7.39 -19.61 -3.76
CA ASP A 117 -8.74 -19.49 -4.33
C ASP A 117 -9.15 -18.05 -4.72
N LEU A 118 -8.46 -17.02 -4.22
CA LEU A 118 -8.81 -15.62 -4.44
C LEU A 118 -8.19 -15.05 -5.74
N ASN A 119 -7.23 -15.76 -6.34
CA ASN A 119 -6.52 -15.34 -7.56
C ASN A 119 -6.06 -13.86 -7.54
N LEU A 120 -5.49 -13.42 -6.41
CA LEU A 120 -5.00 -12.05 -6.23
C LEU A 120 -3.57 -11.91 -6.78
N ASP A 121 -3.33 -10.86 -7.56
CA ASP A 121 -1.99 -10.51 -8.06
C ASP A 121 -1.26 -9.63 -7.03
N ILE A 122 -0.68 -10.27 -6.01
CA ILE A 122 0.07 -9.57 -4.95
C ILE A 122 1.57 -9.64 -5.24
N LYS A 123 2.18 -8.46 -5.37
CA LYS A 123 3.63 -8.31 -5.55
C LYS A 123 4.30 -8.15 -4.19
N PHE A 124 5.30 -8.98 -3.88
CA PHE A 124 6.08 -8.87 -2.63
C PHE A 124 7.40 -8.13 -2.80
N SER A 125 7.83 -7.90 -4.05
CA SER A 125 8.98 -7.09 -4.40
C SER A 125 8.78 -6.49 -5.78
N ILE A 126 9.39 -5.32 -5.99
CA ILE A 126 9.53 -4.63 -7.28
C ILE A 126 10.99 -4.75 -7.70
#